data_AF-A0A2V8SKS6-F1
#
_entry.id   AF-A0A2V8SKS6-F1
#
_cell.length_a   1.000
_cell.length_b   1.000
_cell.length_c   1.000
_cell.angle_alpha   90.00
_cell.angle_beta   90.00
_cell.angle_gamma   90.00
#
_symmetry.space_group_name_H-M   'P 1'
#
loop_
_entity.id
_entity.type
_entity.pdbx_description
1 polymer ?
#
loop_
_entity_poly.entity_id
_entity_poly.type
_entity_poly.pdbx_seq_one_letter_code
_entity_poly.pdbx_strand_id
1 'polypeptide(L)' 'MGSIGVPELLLIFIILLLIFGGKRIPELARGLGQGIRSFKDALHDGQEEKKDKDAK' A
#
# COMPACT_ATOMS: atom_id res chain seq x y z
N MET A 1 -25.80 17.29 -11.89
CA MET A 1 -25.40 15.87 -11.80
C MET A 1 -24.53 15.74 -10.57
N GLY A 2 -25.03 15.04 -9.54
CA GLY A 2 -24.42 15.03 -8.21
C GLY A 2 -23.05 14.39 -8.22
N SER A 3 -22.03 15.15 -7.83
CA SER A 3 -20.73 14.61 -7.44
C SER A 3 -20.94 13.74 -6.21
N ILE A 4 -20.44 12.50 -6.24
CA ILE A 4 -20.35 11.66 -5.04
C ILE A 4 -19.60 12.48 -3.99
N GLY A 5 -20.31 12.87 -2.95
CA GLY A 5 -19.76 13.68 -1.88
C GLY A 5 -18.95 12.81 -0.93
N VAL A 6 -18.19 13.48 -0.07
CA VAL A 6 -17.57 12.86 1.09
C VAL A 6 -18.59 12.04 1.92
N PRO A 7 -19.86 12.46 2.11
CA PRO A 7 -20.85 11.68 2.86
C PRO A 7 -21.16 10.32 2.23
N GLU A 8 -21.40 10.27 0.92
CA GLU A 8 -21.69 9.02 0.20
C GLU A 8 -20.48 8.07 0.22
N LEU A 9 -19.27 8.61 0.05
CA LEU A 9 -18.04 7.82 0.13
C LEU A 9 -17.88 7.20 1.53
N LEU A 10 -18.16 7.97 2.59
CA LEU A 10 -18.09 7.50 3.97
C LEU A 10 -19.11 6.38 4.24
N LEU A 11 -20.34 6.51 3.72
CA LEU A 11 -21.38 5.49 3.85
C LEU A 11 -20.97 4.18 3.17
N ILE A 12 -20.45 4.26 1.94
CA ILE A 12 -19.92 3.08 1.21
C ILE A 12 -18.77 2.45 2.00
N PHE A 13 -17.86 3.27 2.52
CA PHE A 13 -16.74 2.80 3.33
C PHE A 13 -17.20 2.07 4.59
N ILE A 14 -18.21 2.59 5.30
CA ILE A 14 -18.80 1.93 6.47
C ILE A 14 -19.40 0.57 6.10
N ILE A 15 -20.13 0.47 4.98
CA ILE A 15 -20.70 -0.81 4.52
C ILE A 15 -19.58 -1.82 4.21
N LEU A 16 -18.52 -1.38 3.52
CA LEU A 16 -17.35 -2.22 3.27
C LEU A 16 -16.69 -2.66 4.59
N LEU A 17 -16.55 -1.76 5.56
CA LEU A 17 -16.01 -2.09 6.89
C LEU A 17 -16.88 -3.09 7.65
N LEU A 18 -18.20 -3.09 7.46
CA LEU A 18 -19.09 -4.08 8.08
C LEU A 18 -18.93 -5.46 7.43
N ILE A 19 -18.81 -5.52 6.11
CA ILE A 19 -18.65 -6.79 5.36
C ILE A 19 -17.26 -7.40 5.59
N PHE A 20 -16.20 -6.59 5.46
CA PHE A 20 -14.83 -7.04 5.63
C PHE A 20 -14.41 -7.07 7.10
N GLY A 21 -15.07 -6.31 7.97
CA GLY A 21 -14.66 -6.10 9.35
C GLY A 21 -13.53 -5.08 9.47
N GLY A 22 -13.60 -4.19 10.48
CA GLY A 22 -12.61 -3.14 10.72
C GLY A 22 -11.17 -3.61 10.93
N LYS A 23 -10.96 -4.92 11.16
CA LYS A 23 -9.63 -5.54 11.33
C LYS A 23 -8.96 -5.95 10.02
N ARG A 24 -9.71 -6.18 8.94
CA ARG A 24 -9.14 -6.65 7.65
C ARG A 24 -8.42 -5.53 6.88
N ILE A 25 -8.93 -4.30 6.92
CA ILE A 25 -8.29 -3.14 6.29
C ILE A 25 -6.86 -2.90 6.81
N PRO A 26 -6.60 -2.82 8.14
CA PRO A 26 -5.25 -2.62 8.65
C PRO A 26 -4.35 -3.85 8.45
N GLU A 27 -4.91 -5.07 8.43
CA GLU A 27 -4.18 -6.30 8.12
C GLU A 27 -3.67 -6.30 6.67
N LEU A 28 -4.54 -5.95 5.71
CA LEU A 28 -4.18 -5.79 4.30
C LEU A 28 -3.20 -4.64 4.09
N ALA A 29 -3.42 -3.49 4.72
CA ALA A 29 -2.52 -2.34 4.63
C ALA A 29 -1.11 -2.66 5.17
N ARG A 30 -1.02 -3.42 6.27
CA ARG A 30 0.25 -3.90 6.81
C ARG A 30 0.95 -4.85 5.85
N GLY A 31 0.24 -5.82 5.28
CA GLY A 31 0.80 -6.76 4.30
C GLY A 31 1.28 -6.06 3.03
N LEU A 32 0.47 -5.17 2.46
CA LEU A 32 0.85 -4.36 1.29
C LEU A 32 2.04 -3.44 1.60
N GLY A 33 2.04 -2.80 2.76
CA GLY A 33 3.13 -1.91 3.19
C GLY A 33 4.46 -2.64 3.37
N GLN A 34 4.44 -3.84 3.95
CA GLN A 34 5.63 -4.70 4.06
C GLN A 34 6.11 -5.17 2.68
N GLY A 35 5.19 -5.54 1.79
CA GLY A 35 5.53 -5.93 0.41
C GLY A 35 6.17 -4.78 -0.37
N ILE A 36 5.59 -3.58 -0.32
CA ILE A 36 6.13 -2.38 -0.97
C ILE A 36 7.51 -2.02 -0.40
N ARG A 37 7.68 -2.10 0.93
CA ARG A 37 8.98 -1.82 1.56
C ARG A 37 10.05 -2.82 1.12
N SER A 38 9.75 -4.11 1.17
CA SER A 38 10.67 -5.17 0.74
C SER A 38 11.04 -5.04 -0.75
N PHE A 39 10.05 -4.70 -1.59
CA PHE A 39 10.28 -4.45 -3.02
C PHE A 39 11.20 -3.26 -3.25
N LYS A 40 10.97 -2.15 -2.52
CA LYS A 40 11.82 -0.95 -2.60
C LYS A 40 13.25 -1.24 -2.12
N ASP A 41 13.41 -1.99 -1.04
CA ASP A 41 14.71 -2.30 -0.46
C ASP A 41 15.53 -3.20 -1.43
N ALA A 42 14.90 -4.21 -2.04
CA ALA A 42 15.54 -5.04 -3.07
C ALA A 42 15.97 -4.27 -4.33
N LEU A 43 15.20 -3.24 -4.73
CA LEU A 43 15.57 -2.35 -5.83
C LEU A 43 16.73 -1.41 -5.47
N HIS A 44 16.95 -1.13 -4.18
CA HIS A 44 18.01 -0.24 -3.72
C HIS A 44 19.34 -1.00 -3.59
N ASP A 45 19.34 -2.17 -2.97
CA ASP A 45 20.51 -3.06 -2.89
C ASP A 45 21.03 -3.42 -4.29
N GLY A 46 20.14 -3.76 -5.22
CA GLY A 46 20.53 -4.08 -6.60
C GLY A 46 21.08 -2.89 -7.40
N GLN A 47 20.86 -1.65 -6.93
CA GLN A 47 21.46 -0.44 -7.52
C GLN A 47 22.81 -0.10 -6.87
N GLU A 48 22.96 -0.34 -5.57
CA GLU A 48 24.25 -0.18 -4.88
C GLU A 48 25.28 -1.21 -5.37
N GLU A 49 24.87 -2.48 -5.58
CA GLU A 49 25.75 -3.52 -6.15
C GLU A 49 26.24 -3.23 -7.57
N LYS A 50 25.52 -2.42 -8.35
CA LYS A 50 25.97 -1.99 -9.68
C LYS A 50 27.04 -0.91 -9.61
N LYS A 51 26.98 0.01 -8.65
CA LYS A 51 27.94 1.12 -8.53
C LYS A 51 29.35 0.68 -8.13
N ASP A 52 29.50 -0.40 -7.37
CA ASP A 52 30.81 -0.92 -6.95
C ASP A 52 31.55 -1.69 -8.06
N LYS A 53 30.82 -2.22 -9.06
CA LYS A 53 31.42 -3.01 -10.16
C LYS A 53 31.98 -2.18 -11.30
N ASP A 54 31.59 -0.91 -11.42
CA ASP A 54 32.10 0.03 -12.43
C ASP A 54 33.32 0.83 -11.95
N ALA A 55 33.70 0.72 -10.67
CA ALA A 55 34.82 1.45 -10.06
C ALA A 55 36.12 0.63 -9.91
N LYS A 56 36.18 -0.61 -10.41
CA LYS A 56 37.34 -1.51 -10.34
C LYS A 56 37.85 -1.92 -11.71
#